data_AF-A0A2R6C9X9-F1
#
_entry.id   AF-A0A2R6C9X9-F1
#
_cell.length_a   1.000
_cell.length_b   1.000
_cell.length_c   1.000
_cell.angle_alpha   90.00
_cell.angle_beta   90.00
_cell.angle_gamma   90.00
#
_symmetry.space_group_name_H-M   'P 1'
#
loop_
_entity.id
_entity.type
_entity.pdbx_description
1 polymer ?
#
loop_
_entity_poly.entity_id
_entity_poly.type
_entity_poly.pdbx_seq_one_letter_code
_entity_poly.pdbx_strand_id
1 'polypeptide(L)'
;MTQHNHPIKANFDLTYNLLFTANINAIIIFENMVQEVIEPTFQDIVEAQGRINDFVKKTPLEHSSSFSRLVGGDIWLKDENLQKTGSFKIRGALNRIRAASIDELSAGVVTASAGNHAQGVALASSLNGLKAKVFMPTSTPPIKVEATRSYGGETILVGESFEEAYNAAIKHAENMGSLFVHPFKDKYVIAGQGTVGLEIYQELQEPDYVIVPIGGGGLISGIAISLKKLNPKVKIIGVQASGAAPIFLSFKSGRPTEISTVETFAEGIATKKADKEMLDIIEKYVDDIVTVTDDEIAHAIVLLLERAKLVTEGAGAASLAAVLANKVNVKNKKTVCILSGGNIDLLTLDRVLDRGLKTAGRRLKIRVVLKDKPGQLRNLLDIIAKKGGNILSIDHDRTNTNISLGLADVTLNIETLNYAQQEEIIKAVENQGIPLQKL
;
A
#
# COMPACT_ATOMS: atom_id res chain seq x y z
N MET A 1 -17.31 72.34 -45.78
CA MET A 1 -17.67 70.92 -46.00
C MET A 1 -16.38 70.15 -46.18
N THR A 2 -15.78 69.71 -45.08
CA THR A 2 -14.48 69.04 -45.07
C THR A 2 -14.67 67.63 -44.53
N GLN A 3 -14.33 66.65 -45.37
CA GLN A 3 -14.31 65.22 -45.05
C GLN A 3 -13.12 64.91 -44.14
N HIS A 4 -13.38 64.25 -43.02
CA HIS A 4 -12.39 63.44 -42.30
C HIS A 4 -12.93 62.02 -42.16
N ASN A 5 -12.34 61.10 -42.93
CA ASN A 5 -12.47 59.66 -42.77
C ASN A 5 -11.48 59.20 -41.70
N HIS A 6 -11.97 58.59 -40.62
CA HIS A 6 -11.18 57.81 -39.67
C HIS A 6 -11.47 56.31 -39.88
N PRO A 7 -10.45 55.43 -40.01
CA PRO A 7 -10.63 54.00 -40.08
C PRO A 7 -10.49 53.38 -38.67
N ILE A 8 -11.59 53.17 -37.94
CA ILE A 8 -11.55 52.48 -36.62
C ILE A 8 -12.70 51.48 -36.50
N LYS A 9 -12.94 50.64 -37.51
CA LYS A 9 -13.95 49.56 -37.43
C LYS A 9 -13.45 48.15 -37.77
N ALA A 10 -12.17 47.97 -38.13
CA ALA A 10 -11.65 46.65 -38.50
C ALA A 10 -10.87 45.91 -37.38
N ASN A 11 -10.53 46.56 -36.27
CA ASN A 11 -9.71 45.95 -35.21
C ASN A 11 -10.50 45.44 -33.98
N PHE A 12 -11.80 45.75 -33.87
CA PHE A 12 -12.63 45.31 -32.74
C PHE A 12 -13.18 43.88 -32.93
N ASP A 13 -13.48 43.47 -34.16
CA ASP A 13 -14.03 42.13 -34.44
C ASP A 13 -12.97 41.02 -34.41
N LEU A 14 -11.70 41.32 -34.70
CA LEU A 14 -10.62 40.35 -34.59
C LEU A 14 -10.22 40.10 -33.13
N THR A 15 -10.16 41.14 -32.30
CA THR A 15 -9.84 40.99 -30.87
C THR A 15 -10.98 40.32 -30.09
N TYR A 16 -12.24 40.60 -30.41
CA TYR A 16 -13.38 39.88 -29.81
C TYR A 16 -13.42 38.41 -30.22
N ASN A 17 -13.19 38.08 -31.49
CA ASN A 17 -13.14 36.68 -31.92
C ASN A 17 -11.96 35.93 -31.31
N LEU A 18 -10.77 36.54 -31.23
CA LEU A 18 -9.60 35.94 -30.56
C LEU A 18 -9.83 35.74 -29.06
N LEU A 19 -10.42 36.71 -28.36
CA LEU A 19 -10.79 36.59 -26.93
C LEU A 19 -11.91 35.57 -26.70
N PHE A 20 -12.86 35.43 -27.64
CA PHE A 20 -13.94 34.45 -27.54
C PHE A 20 -13.44 33.02 -27.84
N THR A 21 -12.58 32.82 -28.84
CA THR A 21 -11.91 31.52 -29.07
C THR A 21 -10.89 31.17 -28.00
N ALA A 22 -10.19 32.14 -27.41
CA ALA A 22 -9.31 31.91 -26.28
C ALA A 22 -10.10 31.52 -25.01
N ASN A 23 -11.29 32.12 -24.79
CA ASN A 23 -12.19 31.73 -23.71
C ASN A 23 -12.87 30.38 -23.96
N ILE A 24 -13.25 30.05 -25.19
CA ILE A 24 -13.81 28.73 -25.52
C ILE A 24 -12.72 27.66 -25.40
N ASN A 25 -11.49 27.91 -25.85
CA ASN A 25 -10.38 26.99 -25.61
C ASN A 25 -10.04 26.90 -24.12
N ALA A 26 -10.08 27.99 -23.35
CA ALA A 26 -9.91 27.95 -21.90
C ALA A 26 -11.04 27.22 -21.18
N ILE A 27 -12.29 27.32 -21.67
CA ILE A 27 -13.46 26.60 -21.16
C ILE A 27 -13.43 25.12 -21.57
N ILE A 28 -13.00 24.76 -22.79
CA ILE A 28 -12.78 23.37 -23.22
C ILE A 28 -11.59 22.77 -22.46
N ILE A 29 -10.55 23.56 -22.16
CA ILE A 29 -9.45 23.16 -21.28
C ILE A 29 -9.98 22.97 -19.85
N PHE A 30 -10.84 23.86 -19.33
CA PHE A 30 -11.46 23.73 -18.00
C PHE A 30 -12.52 22.60 -17.90
N GLU A 31 -13.26 22.31 -18.96
CA GLU A 31 -14.19 21.17 -19.02
C GLU A 31 -13.42 19.85 -19.14
N ASN A 32 -12.20 19.87 -19.70
CA ASN A 32 -11.24 18.76 -19.61
C ASN A 32 -10.51 18.66 -18.25
N MET A 33 -10.73 19.60 -17.32
CA MET A 33 -10.08 19.60 -15.97
C MET A 33 -10.81 18.77 -14.92
N VAL A 34 -11.87 18.05 -15.30
CA VAL A 34 -12.38 16.90 -14.56
C VAL A 34 -12.37 15.72 -15.51
N GLN A 35 -11.24 15.02 -15.62
CA GLN A 35 -11.27 13.68 -16.20
C GLN A 35 -12.13 12.80 -15.29
N GLU A 36 -13.44 12.77 -15.56
CA GLU A 36 -14.34 11.78 -14.98
C GLU A 36 -13.71 10.41 -15.23
N VAL A 37 -13.44 9.67 -14.16
CA VAL A 37 -13.06 8.27 -14.31
C VAL A 37 -14.24 7.54 -14.91
N ILE A 38 -14.10 7.16 -16.16
CA ILE A 38 -15.04 6.25 -16.78
C ILE A 38 -14.87 4.89 -16.08
N GLU A 39 -15.86 4.50 -15.29
CA GLU A 39 -15.93 3.17 -14.66
C GLU A 39 -15.71 2.10 -15.74
N PRO A 40 -14.74 1.17 -15.60
CA PRO A 40 -14.56 0.11 -16.57
C PRO A 40 -15.71 -0.89 -16.47
N THR A 41 -16.12 -1.41 -17.62
CA THR A 41 -17.06 -2.53 -17.69
C THR A 41 -16.33 -3.86 -17.44
N PHE A 42 -17.10 -4.92 -17.20
CA PHE A 42 -16.55 -6.27 -17.19
C PHE A 42 -15.83 -6.62 -18.50
N GLN A 43 -16.34 -6.16 -19.64
CA GLN A 43 -15.73 -6.40 -20.95
C GLN A 43 -14.35 -5.76 -21.05
N ASP A 44 -14.18 -4.54 -20.52
CA ASP A 44 -12.87 -3.88 -20.46
C ASP A 44 -11.83 -4.71 -19.66
N ILE A 45 -12.26 -5.42 -18.61
CA ILE A 45 -11.41 -6.31 -17.82
C ILE A 45 -11.03 -7.58 -18.60
N VAL A 46 -11.97 -8.17 -19.34
CA VAL A 46 -11.71 -9.32 -20.21
C VAL A 46 -10.72 -8.95 -21.31
N GLU A 47 -10.90 -7.79 -21.94
CA GLU A 47 -9.94 -7.27 -22.91
C GLU A 47 -8.58 -6.99 -22.28
N ALA A 48 -8.56 -6.45 -21.05
CA ALA A 48 -7.32 -6.23 -20.33
C ALA A 48 -6.55 -7.52 -20.11
N GLN A 49 -7.23 -8.63 -19.77
CA GLN A 49 -6.59 -9.95 -19.66
C GLN A 49 -5.96 -10.37 -20.99
N GLY A 50 -6.65 -10.18 -22.11
CA GLY A 50 -6.11 -10.44 -23.45
C GLY A 50 -4.89 -9.58 -23.80
N ARG A 51 -4.86 -8.32 -23.36
CA ARG A 51 -3.73 -7.40 -23.63
C ARG A 51 -2.47 -7.69 -22.81
N ILE A 52 -2.56 -8.40 -21.68
CA ILE A 52 -1.42 -8.51 -20.73
C ILE A 52 -0.94 -9.95 -20.47
N ASN A 53 -1.71 -10.98 -20.86
CA ASN A 53 -1.47 -12.39 -20.49
C ASN A 53 -0.15 -12.99 -21.01
N ASP A 54 0.42 -12.41 -22.05
CA ASP A 54 1.71 -12.79 -22.65
C ASP A 54 2.89 -12.43 -21.75
N PHE A 55 2.71 -11.48 -20.82
CA PHE A 55 3.79 -10.96 -19.98
C PHE A 55 3.55 -11.09 -18.48
N VAL A 56 2.34 -10.78 -18.00
CA VAL A 56 2.05 -10.87 -16.57
C VAL A 56 1.96 -12.34 -16.15
N LYS A 57 2.40 -12.65 -14.94
CA LYS A 57 2.24 -14.00 -14.39
C LYS A 57 0.79 -14.20 -13.98
N LYS A 58 0.22 -15.37 -14.26
CA LYS A 58 -0.89 -15.89 -13.46
C LYS A 58 -0.32 -16.29 -12.10
N THR A 59 -0.51 -15.44 -11.10
CA THR A 59 0.07 -15.63 -9.76
C THR A 59 -0.66 -16.76 -9.02
N PRO A 60 0.01 -17.49 -8.12
CA PRO A 60 -0.64 -18.55 -7.34
C PRO A 60 -1.85 -18.05 -6.54
N LEU A 61 -2.89 -18.89 -6.46
CA LEU A 61 -3.95 -18.83 -5.45
C LEU A 61 -3.78 -20.01 -4.47
N GLU A 62 -3.06 -19.80 -3.38
CA GLU A 62 -2.65 -20.89 -2.49
C GLU A 62 -3.56 -21.02 -1.27
N HIS A 63 -4.10 -22.22 -1.04
CA HIS A 63 -4.78 -22.54 0.22
C HIS A 63 -3.77 -22.70 1.35
N SER A 64 -3.97 -21.96 2.45
CA SER A 64 -3.11 -22.03 3.62
C SER A 64 -3.76 -22.77 4.78
N SER A 65 -3.46 -24.06 4.91
CA SER A 65 -3.93 -24.86 6.06
C SER A 65 -3.52 -24.27 7.42
N SER A 66 -2.38 -23.57 7.48
CA SER A 66 -1.88 -22.91 8.68
C SER A 66 -2.77 -21.73 9.08
N PHE A 67 -3.07 -20.83 8.14
CA PHE A 67 -3.95 -19.69 8.43
C PHE A 67 -5.39 -20.12 8.64
N SER A 68 -5.88 -21.10 7.86
CA SER A 68 -7.21 -21.70 8.05
C SER A 68 -7.42 -22.20 9.48
N ARG A 69 -6.45 -22.92 10.05
CA ARG A 69 -6.52 -23.39 11.44
C ARG A 69 -6.51 -22.27 12.46
N LEU A 70 -5.75 -21.20 12.24
CA LEU A 70 -5.62 -20.08 13.19
C LEU A 70 -6.93 -19.30 13.35
N VAL A 71 -7.70 -19.15 12.26
CA VAL A 71 -8.89 -18.29 12.24
C VAL A 71 -10.21 -19.06 12.13
N GLY A 72 -10.14 -20.39 11.95
CA GLY A 72 -11.33 -21.24 11.80
C GLY A 72 -12.09 -21.00 10.50
N GLY A 73 -11.42 -20.49 9.46
CA GLY A 73 -11.95 -20.27 8.11
C GLY A 73 -11.15 -21.05 7.07
N ASP A 74 -11.53 -20.97 5.80
CA ASP A 74 -10.81 -21.55 4.67
C ASP A 74 -10.06 -20.42 3.95
N ILE A 75 -8.77 -20.25 4.26
CA ILE A 75 -7.96 -19.10 3.85
C ILE A 75 -7.13 -19.42 2.61
N TRP A 76 -7.28 -18.57 1.59
CA TRP A 76 -6.54 -18.60 0.34
C TRP A 76 -5.74 -17.31 0.18
N LEU A 77 -4.52 -17.40 -0.35
CA LEU A 77 -3.62 -16.28 -0.58
C LEU A 77 -3.48 -16.07 -2.08
N LYS A 78 -3.77 -14.86 -2.58
CA LYS A 78 -3.51 -14.48 -3.97
C LYS A 78 -2.20 -13.71 -4.03
N ASP A 79 -1.16 -14.35 -4.53
CA ASP A 79 0.24 -13.95 -4.34
C ASP A 79 0.73 -12.93 -5.38
N GLU A 80 0.10 -11.75 -5.40
CA GLU A 80 0.51 -10.63 -6.27
C GLU A 80 1.89 -10.06 -5.92
N ASN A 81 2.43 -10.35 -4.74
CA ASN A 81 3.82 -10.09 -4.36
C ASN A 81 4.83 -10.86 -5.22
N LEU A 82 4.43 -11.97 -5.86
CA LEU A 82 5.26 -12.75 -6.78
C LEU A 82 5.15 -12.30 -8.25
N GLN A 83 4.34 -11.29 -8.52
CA GLN A 83 4.18 -10.72 -9.86
C GLN A 83 5.50 -10.08 -10.35
N LYS A 84 5.59 -9.81 -11.66
CA LYS A 84 6.62 -8.91 -12.21
C LYS A 84 6.63 -7.60 -11.43
N THR A 85 7.81 -7.01 -11.25
CA THR A 85 8.03 -5.83 -10.36
C THR A 85 7.60 -6.02 -8.91
N GLY A 86 7.34 -7.25 -8.45
CA GLY A 86 7.02 -7.55 -7.05
C GLY A 86 5.64 -7.10 -6.57
N SER A 87 4.71 -6.72 -7.46
CA SER A 87 3.35 -6.31 -7.08
C SER A 87 2.37 -6.34 -8.26
N PHE A 88 1.07 -6.21 -7.95
CA PHE A 88 0.00 -6.18 -8.95
C PHE A 88 0.09 -5.04 -9.98
N LYS A 89 0.83 -3.95 -9.68
CA LYS A 89 0.76 -2.69 -10.43
C LYS A 89 1.09 -2.82 -11.92
N ILE A 90 1.94 -3.78 -12.28
CA ILE A 90 2.30 -4.03 -13.69
C ILE A 90 1.07 -4.36 -14.55
N ARG A 91 0.00 -4.95 -13.98
CA ARG A 91 -1.20 -5.33 -14.74
C ARG A 91 -1.90 -4.12 -15.33
N GLY A 92 -2.25 -3.14 -14.49
CA GLY A 92 -2.87 -1.90 -14.97
C GLY A 92 -1.93 -1.00 -15.75
N ALA A 93 -0.64 -0.91 -15.38
CA ALA A 93 0.33 -0.11 -16.12
C ALA A 93 0.49 -0.63 -17.56
N LEU A 94 0.70 -1.95 -17.73
CA LEU A 94 0.83 -2.57 -19.03
C LEU A 94 -0.47 -2.48 -19.84
N ASN A 95 -1.64 -2.69 -19.21
CA ASN A 95 -2.92 -2.55 -19.90
C ASN A 95 -3.14 -1.11 -20.40
N ARG A 96 -2.85 -0.08 -19.58
CA ARG A 96 -3.03 1.31 -20.00
C ARG A 96 -2.13 1.69 -21.18
N ILE A 97 -0.87 1.25 -21.18
CA ILE A 97 0.08 1.51 -22.26
C ILE A 97 -0.34 0.77 -23.53
N ARG A 98 -0.71 -0.53 -23.44
CA ARG A 98 -1.11 -1.33 -24.61
C ARG A 98 -2.49 -1.00 -25.16
N ALA A 99 -3.34 -0.33 -24.39
CA ALA A 99 -4.62 0.19 -24.86
C ALA A 99 -4.50 1.58 -25.51
N ALA A 100 -3.36 2.26 -25.36
CA ALA A 100 -3.14 3.58 -25.95
C ALA A 100 -2.94 3.49 -27.46
N SER A 101 -3.41 4.52 -28.17
CA SER A 101 -3.11 4.72 -29.58
C SER A 101 -1.64 5.07 -29.83
N ILE A 102 -1.18 4.91 -31.07
CA ILE A 102 0.18 5.32 -31.47
C ILE A 102 0.40 6.82 -31.22
N ASP A 103 -0.62 7.64 -31.46
CA ASP A 103 -0.55 9.09 -31.27
C ASP A 103 -0.38 9.46 -29.79
N GLU A 104 -1.12 8.81 -28.87
CA GLU A 104 -0.96 9.00 -27.42
C GLU A 104 0.44 8.62 -26.92
N LEU A 105 1.08 7.64 -27.56
CA LEU A 105 2.39 7.13 -27.19
C LEU A 105 3.55 7.88 -27.85
N SER A 106 3.26 8.73 -28.83
CA SER A 106 4.28 9.40 -29.67
C SER A 106 5.27 10.25 -28.86
N ALA A 107 4.81 10.86 -27.76
CA ALA A 107 5.61 11.65 -26.84
C ALA A 107 6.09 10.88 -25.60
N GLY A 108 5.95 9.55 -25.59
CA GLY A 108 6.33 8.68 -24.47
C GLY A 108 5.35 8.68 -23.30
N VAL A 109 5.79 8.10 -22.20
CA VAL A 109 4.95 7.84 -21.01
C VAL A 109 5.46 8.64 -19.82
N VAL A 110 4.53 9.16 -19.02
CA VAL A 110 4.82 9.92 -17.80
C VAL A 110 4.02 9.35 -16.62
N THR A 111 4.61 9.32 -15.44
CA THR A 111 3.87 9.07 -14.20
C THR A 111 4.54 9.75 -13.01
N ALA A 112 3.83 9.81 -11.88
CA ALA A 112 4.38 10.24 -10.60
C ALA A 112 4.16 9.15 -9.54
N SER A 113 5.26 8.58 -9.04
CA SER A 113 5.26 7.57 -7.98
C SER A 113 6.69 7.32 -7.55
N ALA A 114 6.90 7.02 -6.27
CA ALA A 114 8.18 6.57 -5.74
C ALA A 114 8.20 5.07 -5.38
N GLY A 115 7.22 4.28 -5.85
CA GLY A 115 7.02 2.89 -5.40
C GLY A 115 6.56 1.94 -6.50
N ASN A 116 5.66 1.01 -6.15
CA ASN A 116 5.21 -0.06 -7.04
C ASN A 116 4.69 0.41 -8.40
N HIS A 117 3.99 1.55 -8.44
CA HIS A 117 3.48 2.08 -9.70
C HIS A 117 4.58 2.59 -10.62
N ALA A 118 5.61 3.24 -10.06
CA ALA A 118 6.79 3.67 -10.83
C ALA A 118 7.49 2.49 -11.49
N GLN A 119 7.73 1.42 -10.74
CA GLN A 119 8.36 0.21 -11.28
C GLN A 119 7.48 -0.46 -12.34
N GLY A 120 6.17 -0.55 -12.09
CA GLY A 120 5.21 -1.10 -13.05
C GLY A 120 5.17 -0.33 -14.37
N VAL A 121 5.14 1.01 -14.32
CA VAL A 121 5.16 1.87 -15.52
C VAL A 121 6.51 1.82 -16.22
N ALA A 122 7.62 1.88 -15.48
CA ALA A 122 8.97 1.78 -16.07
C ALA A 122 9.13 0.47 -16.84
N LEU A 123 8.80 -0.67 -16.23
CA LEU A 123 8.90 -1.96 -16.90
C LEU A 123 7.92 -2.04 -18.09
N ALA A 124 6.67 -1.64 -17.91
CA ALA A 124 5.67 -1.70 -18.99
C ALA A 124 6.08 -0.86 -20.20
N SER A 125 6.64 0.34 -19.99
CA SER A 125 7.14 1.18 -21.08
C SER A 125 8.34 0.56 -21.79
N SER A 126 9.34 0.08 -21.03
CA SER A 126 10.53 -0.56 -21.59
C SER A 126 10.18 -1.78 -22.45
N LEU A 127 9.19 -2.58 -22.04
CA LEU A 127 8.72 -3.73 -22.81
C LEU A 127 8.08 -3.36 -24.14
N ASN A 128 7.50 -2.17 -24.25
CA ASN A 128 6.88 -1.67 -25.47
C ASN A 128 7.82 -0.71 -26.25
N GLY A 129 9.10 -0.64 -25.87
CA GLY A 129 10.09 0.21 -26.54
C GLY A 129 9.88 1.71 -26.33
N LEU A 130 9.15 2.09 -25.28
CA LEU A 130 8.79 3.48 -24.97
C LEU A 130 9.71 4.06 -23.89
N LYS A 131 9.94 5.37 -23.96
CA LYS A 131 10.58 6.11 -22.87
C LYS A 131 9.55 6.42 -21.79
N ALA A 132 9.89 6.13 -20.53
CA ALA A 132 9.08 6.49 -19.37
C ALA A 132 9.80 7.53 -18.53
N LYS A 133 9.14 8.66 -18.25
CA LYS A 133 9.59 9.62 -17.24
C LYS A 133 8.79 9.44 -15.96
N VAL A 134 9.50 9.23 -14.85
CA VAL A 134 8.92 8.95 -13.55
C VAL A 134 9.30 10.06 -12.58
N PHE A 135 8.33 10.87 -12.22
CA PHE A 135 8.51 11.98 -11.29
C PHE A 135 8.42 11.49 -9.85
N MET A 136 9.39 11.90 -9.03
CA MET A 136 9.49 11.53 -7.62
C MET A 136 9.95 12.74 -6.79
N PRO A 137 9.58 12.84 -5.50
CA PRO A 137 10.14 13.83 -4.60
C PRO A 137 11.67 13.73 -4.52
N THR A 138 12.34 14.85 -4.30
CA THR A 138 13.80 14.90 -4.07
C THR A 138 14.24 14.10 -2.84
N SER A 139 13.34 13.93 -1.86
CA SER A 139 13.53 13.13 -0.65
C SER A 139 13.38 11.62 -0.86
N THR A 140 13.09 11.16 -2.08
CA THR A 140 12.88 9.73 -2.37
C THR A 140 14.14 8.92 -2.07
N PRO A 141 14.06 7.83 -1.29
CA PRO A 141 15.21 6.99 -1.00
C PRO A 141 15.91 6.49 -2.27
N PRO A 142 17.26 6.57 -2.37
CA PRO A 142 17.99 6.18 -3.57
C PRO A 142 17.69 4.77 -4.08
N ILE A 143 17.43 3.82 -3.18
CA ILE A 143 17.09 2.45 -3.54
C ILE A 143 15.80 2.35 -4.39
N LYS A 144 14.81 3.23 -4.14
CA LYS A 144 13.55 3.25 -4.90
C LYS A 144 13.72 3.92 -6.27
N VAL A 145 14.57 4.94 -6.32
CA VAL A 145 14.99 5.59 -7.57
C VAL A 145 15.70 4.57 -8.45
N GLU A 146 16.68 3.86 -7.90
CA GLU A 146 17.47 2.87 -8.63
C GLU A 146 16.64 1.67 -9.08
N ALA A 147 15.72 1.18 -8.24
CA ALA A 147 14.77 0.13 -8.63
C ALA A 147 13.91 0.54 -9.83
N THR A 148 13.56 1.81 -9.98
CA THR A 148 12.79 2.29 -11.14
C THR A 148 13.69 2.43 -12.38
N ARG A 149 14.92 2.93 -12.21
CA ARG A 149 15.91 3.05 -13.29
C ARG A 149 16.31 1.70 -13.87
N SER A 150 16.46 0.68 -13.03
CA SER A 150 16.81 -0.68 -13.46
C SER A 150 15.75 -1.33 -14.35
N TYR A 151 14.50 -0.86 -14.27
CA TYR A 151 13.42 -1.23 -15.20
C TYR A 151 13.33 -0.32 -16.44
N GLY A 152 14.27 0.60 -16.64
CA GLY A 152 14.37 1.49 -17.79
C GLY A 152 13.62 2.82 -17.68
N GLY A 153 13.15 3.18 -16.48
CA GLY A 153 12.51 4.47 -16.23
C GLY A 153 13.52 5.60 -16.05
N GLU A 154 13.31 6.73 -16.73
CA GLU A 154 14.01 7.98 -16.48
C GLU A 154 13.39 8.68 -15.26
N THR A 155 14.10 8.70 -14.13
CA THR A 155 13.58 9.30 -12.90
C THR A 155 13.87 10.81 -12.85
N ILE A 156 12.84 11.62 -12.64
CA ILE A 156 12.96 13.07 -12.44
C ILE A 156 12.69 13.38 -10.97
N LEU A 157 13.72 13.78 -10.23
CA LEU A 157 13.61 14.17 -8.83
C LEU A 157 13.24 15.65 -8.73
N VAL A 158 12.04 15.96 -8.26
CA VAL A 158 11.54 17.34 -8.18
C VAL A 158 10.57 17.50 -7.01
N GLY A 159 10.59 18.67 -6.39
CA GLY A 159 9.73 19.02 -5.26
C GLY A 159 10.16 18.37 -3.95
N GLU A 160 9.65 18.92 -2.85
CA GLU A 160 9.87 18.39 -1.48
C GLU A 160 8.79 17.39 -1.08
N SER A 161 7.63 17.45 -1.74
CA SER A 161 6.46 16.61 -1.47
C SER A 161 6.03 15.76 -2.68
N PHE A 162 5.27 14.70 -2.42
CA PHE A 162 4.64 13.90 -3.49
C PHE A 162 3.70 14.74 -4.36
N GLU A 163 2.98 15.70 -3.77
CA GLU A 163 2.04 16.56 -4.49
C GLU A 163 2.76 17.46 -5.50
N GLU A 164 3.91 18.04 -5.13
CA GLU A 164 4.74 18.82 -6.06
C GLU A 164 5.27 17.94 -7.22
N ALA A 165 5.76 16.74 -6.92
CA ALA A 165 6.22 15.81 -7.95
C ALA A 165 5.09 15.38 -8.89
N TYR A 166 3.90 15.13 -8.34
CA TYR A 166 2.69 14.82 -9.11
C TYR A 166 2.29 15.96 -10.04
N ASN A 167 2.19 17.19 -9.52
CA ASN A 167 1.84 18.37 -10.29
C ASN A 167 2.86 18.65 -11.41
N ALA A 168 4.16 18.44 -11.13
CA ALA A 168 5.21 18.55 -12.14
C ALA A 168 5.06 17.51 -13.26
N ALA A 169 4.66 16.27 -12.92
CA ALA A 169 4.43 15.21 -13.89
C ALA A 169 3.23 15.50 -14.80
N ILE A 170 2.12 15.98 -14.22
CA ILE A 170 0.91 16.38 -14.97
C ILE A 170 1.27 17.49 -15.95
N LYS A 171 1.91 18.57 -15.46
CA LYS A 171 2.34 19.68 -16.31
C LYS A 171 3.30 19.25 -17.41
N HIS A 172 4.18 18.29 -17.13
CA HIS A 172 5.07 17.73 -18.15
C HIS A 172 4.30 16.97 -19.23
N ALA A 173 3.37 16.11 -18.82
CA ALA A 173 2.54 15.33 -19.73
C ALA A 173 1.71 16.25 -20.65
N GLU A 174 1.08 17.30 -20.09
CA GLU A 174 0.32 18.30 -20.85
C GLU A 174 1.18 19.04 -21.88
N ASN A 175 2.36 19.54 -21.45
CA ASN A 175 3.23 20.33 -22.33
C ASN A 175 3.83 19.49 -23.47
N MET A 176 4.11 18.21 -23.22
CA MET A 176 4.76 17.33 -24.19
C MET A 176 3.77 16.50 -25.00
N GLY A 177 2.49 16.45 -24.60
CA GLY A 177 1.51 15.50 -25.14
C GLY A 177 1.82 14.05 -24.77
N SER A 178 2.58 13.82 -23.69
CA SER A 178 2.93 12.46 -23.25
C SER A 178 1.75 11.78 -22.55
N LEU A 179 1.66 10.46 -22.68
CA LEU A 179 0.65 9.69 -21.96
C LEU A 179 0.93 9.69 -20.45
N PHE A 180 0.08 10.33 -19.65
CA PHE A 180 0.12 10.21 -18.20
C PHE A 180 -0.58 8.91 -17.74
N VAL A 181 0.15 8.03 -17.05
CA VAL A 181 -0.40 6.79 -16.50
C VAL A 181 -0.68 7.00 -15.01
N HIS A 182 -1.96 7.21 -14.65
CA HIS A 182 -2.36 7.41 -13.26
C HIS A 182 -2.19 6.12 -12.44
N PRO A 183 -1.76 6.20 -11.16
CA PRO A 183 -1.59 5.01 -10.30
C PRO A 183 -2.85 4.18 -9.99
N PHE A 184 -4.06 4.67 -10.26
CA PHE A 184 -5.31 4.00 -9.88
C PHE A 184 -6.56 4.63 -10.50
N LYS A 185 -6.57 5.95 -10.71
CA LYS A 185 -7.69 6.74 -11.22
C LYS A 185 -7.70 6.79 -12.75
N ASP A 186 -7.72 5.62 -13.38
CA ASP A 186 -7.72 5.46 -14.85
C ASP A 186 -8.47 4.17 -15.21
N LYS A 187 -9.38 4.26 -16.19
CA LYS A 187 -10.24 3.15 -16.65
C LYS A 187 -9.44 1.89 -16.97
N TYR A 188 -8.37 2.03 -17.77
CA TYR A 188 -7.55 0.90 -18.19
C TYR A 188 -6.67 0.38 -17.06
N VAL A 189 -6.22 1.25 -16.17
CA VAL A 189 -5.48 0.82 -14.98
C VAL A 189 -6.37 -0.05 -14.11
N ILE A 190 -7.59 0.40 -13.78
CA ILE A 190 -8.58 -0.37 -12.99
C ILE A 190 -8.91 -1.68 -13.70
N ALA A 191 -9.17 -1.65 -15.02
CA ALA A 191 -9.48 -2.85 -15.80
C ALA A 191 -8.33 -3.89 -15.75
N GLY A 192 -7.08 -3.44 -15.86
CA GLY A 192 -5.91 -4.30 -15.72
C GLY A 192 -5.81 -4.93 -14.34
N GLN A 193 -6.09 -4.17 -13.27
CA GLN A 193 -6.10 -4.74 -11.92
C GLN A 193 -7.23 -5.77 -11.73
N GLY A 194 -8.37 -5.57 -12.40
CA GLY A 194 -9.50 -6.49 -12.36
C GLY A 194 -9.21 -7.88 -12.91
N THR A 195 -8.13 -8.06 -13.68
CA THR A 195 -7.69 -9.38 -14.14
C THR A 195 -7.35 -10.32 -12.98
N VAL A 196 -6.99 -9.78 -11.81
CA VAL A 196 -6.82 -10.57 -10.57
C VAL A 196 -8.12 -11.28 -10.17
N GLY A 197 -9.27 -10.60 -10.29
CA GLY A 197 -10.57 -11.21 -9.99
C GLY A 197 -10.96 -12.31 -10.98
N LEU A 198 -10.60 -12.15 -12.26
CA LEU A 198 -10.78 -13.22 -13.25
C LEU A 198 -9.96 -14.47 -12.90
N GLU A 199 -8.69 -14.29 -12.49
CA GLU A 199 -7.82 -15.40 -12.07
C GLU A 199 -8.36 -16.09 -10.82
N ILE A 200 -8.81 -15.33 -9.82
CA ILE A 200 -9.44 -15.88 -8.61
C ILE A 200 -10.63 -16.75 -8.99
N TYR A 201 -11.55 -16.24 -9.82
CA TYR A 201 -12.76 -17.00 -10.20
C TYR A 201 -12.44 -18.27 -10.99
N GLN A 202 -11.41 -18.25 -11.84
CA GLN A 202 -10.97 -19.44 -12.60
C GLN A 202 -10.48 -20.57 -11.69
N GLU A 203 -9.82 -20.24 -10.58
CA GLU A 203 -9.22 -21.21 -9.65
C GLU A 203 -10.15 -21.56 -8.47
N LEU A 204 -10.95 -20.60 -8.02
CA LEU A 204 -11.91 -20.72 -6.93
C LEU A 204 -13.19 -19.97 -7.33
N GLN A 205 -14.18 -20.69 -7.85
CA GLN A 205 -15.40 -20.10 -8.43
C GLN A 205 -16.33 -19.43 -7.41
N GLU A 206 -16.33 -19.91 -6.17
CA GLU A 206 -17.28 -19.47 -5.13
C GLU A 206 -16.57 -19.12 -3.81
N PRO A 207 -15.70 -18.09 -3.77
CA PRO A 207 -15.24 -17.54 -2.52
C PRO A 207 -16.42 -16.86 -1.82
N ASP A 208 -16.53 -17.03 -0.50
CA ASP A 208 -17.44 -16.21 0.30
C ASP A 208 -16.94 -14.77 0.30
N TYR A 209 -15.65 -14.57 0.61
CA TYR A 209 -15.04 -13.26 0.81
C TYR A 209 -13.75 -13.08 -0.01
N VAL A 210 -13.52 -11.86 -0.48
CA VAL A 210 -12.23 -11.42 -1.03
C VAL A 210 -11.82 -10.12 -0.34
N ILE A 211 -10.69 -10.18 0.38
CA ILE A 211 -10.16 -9.10 1.22
C ILE A 211 -9.06 -8.38 0.45
N VAL A 212 -9.22 -7.08 0.20
CA VAL A 212 -8.35 -6.31 -0.69
C VAL A 212 -7.81 -5.05 0.01
N PRO A 213 -6.50 -4.77 -0.04
CA PRO A 213 -5.96 -3.54 0.51
C PRO A 213 -6.35 -2.34 -0.35
N ILE A 214 -6.62 -1.19 0.29
CA ILE A 214 -7.08 0.04 -0.37
C ILE A 214 -6.11 1.18 -0.11
N GLY A 215 -5.40 1.58 -1.18
CA GLY A 215 -4.83 2.92 -1.31
C GLY A 215 -5.82 3.84 -2.01
N GLY A 216 -5.56 4.16 -3.28
CA GLY A 216 -6.48 4.96 -4.11
C GLY A 216 -7.67 4.20 -4.72
N GLY A 217 -7.88 2.93 -4.38
CA GLY A 217 -9.07 2.17 -4.81
C GLY A 217 -8.95 1.33 -6.10
N GLY A 218 -7.98 1.59 -6.98
CA GLY A 218 -7.94 0.95 -8.31
C GLY A 218 -7.90 -0.59 -8.30
N LEU A 219 -7.20 -1.21 -7.34
CA LEU A 219 -7.15 -2.67 -7.20
C LEU A 219 -8.51 -3.25 -6.78
N ILE A 220 -9.10 -2.72 -5.70
CA ILE A 220 -10.36 -3.24 -5.17
C ILE A 220 -11.50 -3.00 -6.16
N SER A 221 -11.54 -1.85 -6.84
CA SER A 221 -12.54 -1.56 -7.86
C SER A 221 -12.50 -2.58 -9.00
N GLY A 222 -11.32 -2.87 -9.56
CA GLY A 222 -11.19 -3.85 -10.64
C GLY A 222 -11.57 -5.27 -10.21
N ILE A 223 -11.11 -5.70 -9.02
CA ILE A 223 -11.47 -7.01 -8.46
C ILE A 223 -12.98 -7.10 -8.20
N ALA A 224 -13.58 -6.04 -7.65
CA ALA A 224 -15.00 -6.03 -7.33
C ALA A 224 -15.88 -6.10 -8.59
N ILE A 225 -15.58 -5.31 -9.63
CA ILE A 225 -16.32 -5.33 -10.90
C ILE A 225 -16.28 -6.72 -11.54
N SER A 226 -15.10 -7.33 -11.61
CA SER A 226 -14.94 -8.66 -12.20
C SER A 226 -15.67 -9.75 -11.41
N LEU A 227 -15.44 -9.81 -10.10
CA LEU A 227 -16.04 -10.86 -9.26
C LEU A 227 -17.54 -10.68 -9.07
N LYS A 228 -18.06 -9.45 -8.91
CA LYS A 228 -19.51 -9.22 -8.79
C LYS A 228 -20.26 -9.59 -10.07
N LYS A 229 -19.63 -9.46 -11.23
CA LYS A 229 -20.23 -9.90 -12.50
C LYS A 229 -20.29 -11.43 -12.62
N LEU A 230 -19.25 -12.13 -12.17
CA LEU A 230 -19.12 -13.58 -12.26
C LEU A 230 -19.87 -14.33 -11.15
N ASN A 231 -19.85 -13.78 -9.94
CA ASN A 231 -20.51 -14.28 -8.75
C ASN A 231 -20.97 -13.11 -7.86
N PRO A 232 -22.22 -12.63 -7.99
CA PRO A 232 -22.69 -11.48 -7.23
C PRO A 232 -22.80 -11.73 -5.71
N LYS A 233 -22.73 -12.99 -5.26
CA LYS A 233 -22.85 -13.35 -3.84
C LYS A 233 -21.55 -13.14 -3.05
N VAL A 234 -20.40 -13.12 -3.71
CA VAL A 234 -19.11 -12.85 -3.06
C VAL A 234 -19.14 -11.51 -2.33
N LYS A 235 -18.56 -11.43 -1.13
CA LYS A 235 -18.34 -10.15 -0.44
C LYS A 235 -16.94 -9.64 -0.70
N ILE A 236 -16.85 -8.40 -1.14
CA ILE A 236 -15.59 -7.71 -1.33
C ILE A 236 -15.39 -6.79 -0.14
N ILE A 237 -14.29 -6.99 0.59
CA ILE A 237 -14.01 -6.23 1.81
C ILE A 237 -12.68 -5.51 1.66
N GLY A 238 -12.73 -4.19 1.85
CA GLY A 238 -11.59 -3.31 1.83
C GLY A 238 -10.80 -3.30 3.12
N VAL A 239 -9.49 -3.06 3.04
CA VAL A 239 -8.64 -2.84 4.22
C VAL A 239 -7.77 -1.61 4.05
N GLN A 240 -7.78 -0.71 5.04
CA GLN A 240 -6.82 0.40 5.15
C GLN A 240 -6.00 0.32 6.43
N ALA A 241 -4.81 0.91 6.42
CA ALA A 241 -4.06 1.16 7.65
C ALA A 241 -4.81 2.22 8.47
N SER A 242 -4.96 2.02 9.78
CA SER A 242 -5.75 2.90 10.65
C SER A 242 -5.23 4.34 10.68
N GLY A 243 -3.92 4.52 10.54
CA GLY A 243 -3.30 5.86 10.44
C GLY A 243 -3.33 6.48 9.04
N ALA A 244 -3.96 5.82 8.06
CA ALA A 244 -4.13 6.30 6.70
C ALA A 244 -5.45 5.79 6.09
N ALA A 245 -6.58 6.10 6.74
CA ALA A 245 -7.88 5.51 6.43
C ALA A 245 -8.95 6.47 5.83
N PRO A 246 -8.62 7.37 4.87
CA PRO A 246 -9.61 8.32 4.35
C PRO A 246 -10.72 7.62 3.55
N ILE A 247 -10.46 6.49 2.89
CA ILE A 247 -11.49 5.78 2.12
C ILE A 247 -12.49 5.10 3.05
N PHE A 248 -12.03 4.51 4.15
CA PHE A 248 -12.89 3.97 5.20
C PHE A 248 -13.83 5.05 5.76
N LEU A 249 -13.29 6.21 6.14
CA LEU A 249 -14.09 7.34 6.62
C LEU A 249 -15.08 7.85 5.57
N SER A 250 -14.64 7.90 4.31
CA SER A 250 -15.48 8.34 3.20
C SER A 250 -16.64 7.38 2.94
N PHE A 251 -16.35 6.08 2.90
CA PHE A 251 -17.35 5.01 2.72
C PHE A 251 -18.38 4.98 3.85
N LYS A 252 -17.96 5.20 5.11
CA LYS A 252 -18.90 5.27 6.24
C LYS A 252 -19.74 6.54 6.26
N SER A 253 -19.26 7.63 5.67
CA SER A 253 -19.96 8.93 5.64
C SER A 253 -20.70 9.22 4.34
N GLY A 254 -20.54 8.39 3.30
CA GLY A 254 -21.15 8.57 1.98
C GLY A 254 -20.61 9.78 1.20
N ARG A 255 -19.43 10.30 1.58
CA ARG A 255 -18.83 11.48 0.96
C ARG A 255 -17.30 11.45 1.04
N PRO A 256 -16.58 12.07 0.10
CA PRO A 256 -15.13 12.18 0.17
C PRO A 256 -14.67 12.87 1.45
N THR A 257 -13.65 12.29 2.09
CA THR A 257 -12.97 12.86 3.25
C THR A 257 -11.47 12.94 3.00
N GLU A 258 -10.83 13.88 3.69
CA GLU A 258 -9.38 14.04 3.75
C GLU A 258 -8.96 14.01 5.22
N ILE A 259 -7.84 13.36 5.51
CA ILE A 259 -7.22 13.32 6.84
C ILE A 259 -6.05 14.30 6.91
N SER A 260 -5.80 14.86 8.10
CA SER A 260 -4.75 15.85 8.31
C SER A 260 -3.34 15.25 8.26
N THR A 261 -3.17 14.01 8.72
CA THR A 261 -1.89 13.30 8.79
C THR A 261 -2.01 11.90 8.20
N VAL A 262 -0.88 11.38 7.71
CA VAL A 262 -0.75 10.00 7.20
C VAL A 262 0.36 9.33 8.01
N GLU A 263 -0.01 8.35 8.83
CA GLU A 263 0.91 7.69 9.77
C GLU A 263 0.82 6.18 9.61
N THR A 264 1.59 5.63 8.68
CA THR A 264 1.75 4.18 8.51
C THR A 264 3.03 3.86 7.76
N PHE A 265 3.65 2.72 8.05
CA PHE A 265 4.72 2.18 7.19
C PHE A 265 4.18 1.47 5.93
N ALA A 266 2.88 1.24 5.82
CA ALA A 266 2.25 0.59 4.68
C ALA A 266 2.07 1.56 3.50
N GLU A 267 3.17 1.99 2.88
CA GLU A 267 3.21 3.05 1.87
C GLU A 267 2.23 2.87 0.70
N GLY A 268 2.01 1.64 0.22
CA GLY A 268 1.09 1.35 -0.88
C GLY A 268 -0.39 1.66 -0.60
N ILE A 269 -0.75 1.83 0.68
CA ILE A 269 -2.09 2.22 1.15
C ILE A 269 -2.09 3.52 1.96
N ALA A 270 -0.98 4.28 1.95
CA ALA A 270 -0.80 5.52 2.69
C ALA A 270 -1.41 6.72 1.94
N THR A 271 -2.73 6.74 1.78
CA THR A 271 -3.45 7.84 1.10
C THR A 271 -4.00 8.87 2.07
N LYS A 272 -4.00 10.15 1.66
CA LYS A 272 -4.51 11.28 2.47
C LYS A 272 -5.97 11.64 2.19
N LYS A 273 -6.45 11.44 0.97
CA LYS A 273 -7.80 11.83 0.54
C LYS A 273 -8.48 10.72 -0.26
N ALA A 274 -9.81 10.69 -0.20
CA ALA A 274 -10.62 9.93 -1.13
C ALA A 274 -10.96 10.77 -2.37
N ASP A 275 -10.70 10.24 -3.55
CA ASP A 275 -11.21 10.82 -4.80
C ASP A 275 -12.68 10.43 -4.97
N LYS A 276 -13.55 11.41 -5.30
CA LYS A 276 -15.00 11.20 -5.45
C LYS A 276 -15.33 10.08 -6.43
N GLU A 277 -14.69 10.11 -7.59
CA GLU A 277 -14.91 9.14 -8.67
C GLU A 277 -14.54 7.71 -8.25
N MET A 278 -13.45 7.55 -7.48
CA MET A 278 -13.05 6.25 -6.95
C MET A 278 -13.99 5.78 -5.86
N LEU A 279 -14.46 6.70 -5.00
CA LEU A 279 -15.45 6.39 -3.97
C LEU A 279 -16.75 5.89 -4.59
N ASP A 280 -17.21 6.47 -5.69
CA ASP A 280 -18.45 6.07 -6.37
C ASP A 280 -18.40 4.62 -6.88
N ILE A 281 -17.26 4.22 -7.46
CA ILE A 281 -17.05 2.83 -7.87
C ILE A 281 -16.98 1.92 -6.64
N ILE A 282 -16.30 2.34 -5.57
CA ILE A 282 -16.17 1.55 -4.35
C ILE A 282 -17.55 1.34 -3.70
N GLU A 283 -18.36 2.37 -3.51
CA GLU A 283 -19.69 2.29 -2.90
C GLU A 283 -20.65 1.40 -3.69
N LYS A 284 -20.49 1.33 -5.01
CA LYS A 284 -21.31 0.49 -5.89
C LYS A 284 -21.02 -1.00 -5.76
N TYR A 285 -19.77 -1.40 -5.52
CA TYR A 285 -19.34 -2.80 -5.63
C TYR A 285 -18.74 -3.42 -4.36
N VAL A 286 -18.25 -2.63 -3.41
CA VAL A 286 -17.58 -3.08 -2.18
C VAL A 286 -18.59 -3.19 -1.05
N ASP A 287 -18.57 -4.32 -0.32
CA ASP A 287 -19.57 -4.62 0.70
C ASP A 287 -19.23 -4.03 2.07
N ASP A 288 -17.94 -3.94 2.42
CA ASP A 288 -17.49 -3.28 3.65
C ASP A 288 -16.02 -2.84 3.55
N ILE A 289 -15.58 -1.98 4.46
CA ILE A 289 -14.18 -1.58 4.63
C ILE A 289 -13.85 -1.63 6.11
N VAL A 290 -12.72 -2.24 6.44
CA VAL A 290 -12.17 -2.30 7.81
C VAL A 290 -10.79 -1.65 7.88
N THR A 291 -10.33 -1.37 9.09
CA THR A 291 -8.98 -0.84 9.33
C THR A 291 -8.15 -1.78 10.19
N VAL A 292 -6.84 -1.74 9.97
CA VAL A 292 -5.83 -2.49 10.72
C VAL A 292 -4.70 -1.57 11.17
N THR A 293 -4.14 -1.84 12.34
CA THR A 293 -2.99 -1.08 12.86
C THR A 293 -1.68 -1.55 12.24
N ASP A 294 -0.64 -0.71 12.30
CA ASP A 294 0.72 -1.10 11.88
C ASP A 294 1.25 -2.31 12.67
N ASP A 295 0.87 -2.48 13.94
CA ASP A 295 1.20 -3.68 14.73
C ASP A 295 0.56 -4.95 14.18
N GLU A 296 -0.72 -4.85 13.79
CA GLU A 296 -1.46 -5.96 13.17
C GLU A 296 -0.87 -6.32 11.79
N ILE A 297 -0.50 -5.31 10.99
CA ILE A 297 0.18 -5.51 9.70
C ILE A 297 1.56 -6.17 9.91
N ALA A 298 2.36 -5.66 10.86
CA ALA A 298 3.70 -6.21 11.15
C ALA A 298 3.62 -7.67 11.62
N HIS A 299 2.64 -7.99 12.46
CA HIS A 299 2.39 -9.37 12.89
C HIS A 299 2.01 -10.28 11.71
N ALA A 300 1.18 -9.81 10.78
CA ALA A 300 0.84 -10.56 9.57
C ALA A 300 2.07 -10.84 8.68
N ILE A 301 2.97 -9.86 8.51
CA ILE A 301 4.23 -10.03 7.77
C ILE A 301 5.10 -11.13 8.40
N VAL A 302 5.28 -11.11 9.73
CA VAL A 302 6.03 -12.15 10.45
C VAL A 302 5.43 -13.53 10.19
N LEU A 303 4.11 -13.67 10.31
CA LEU A 303 3.46 -14.95 10.09
C LEU A 303 3.52 -15.41 8.62
N LEU A 304 3.44 -14.51 7.65
CA LEU A 304 3.63 -14.84 6.23
C LEU A 304 5.03 -15.40 5.98
N LEU A 305 6.07 -14.78 6.53
CA LEU A 305 7.44 -15.27 6.45
C LEU A 305 7.61 -16.63 7.11
N GLU A 306 6.98 -16.84 8.27
CA GLU A 306 7.14 -18.09 9.02
C GLU A 306 6.32 -19.25 8.46
N ARG A 307 5.09 -18.99 7.98
CA ARG A 307 4.12 -20.02 7.66
C ARG A 307 3.93 -20.23 6.16
N ALA A 308 4.03 -19.17 5.36
CA ALA A 308 3.90 -19.22 3.90
C ALA A 308 5.26 -19.07 3.18
N LYS A 309 6.32 -18.62 3.88
CA LYS A 309 7.65 -18.34 3.31
C LYS A 309 7.61 -17.25 2.23
N LEU A 310 6.65 -16.34 2.36
CA LEU A 310 6.45 -15.22 1.45
C LEU A 310 6.92 -13.91 2.09
N VAL A 311 7.66 -13.13 1.33
CA VAL A 311 8.01 -11.74 1.67
C VAL A 311 6.90 -10.83 1.15
N THR A 312 6.33 -10.00 2.04
CA THR A 312 5.30 -9.02 1.71
C THR A 312 5.65 -7.65 2.29
N GLU A 313 5.29 -6.59 1.57
CA GLU A 313 5.32 -5.23 2.13
C GLU A 313 4.09 -4.96 3.03
N GLY A 314 4.04 -3.80 3.68
CA GLY A 314 2.92 -3.43 4.57
C GLY A 314 1.55 -3.51 3.89
N ALA A 315 1.41 -2.88 2.72
CA ALA A 315 0.18 -2.97 1.91
C ALA A 315 -0.11 -4.40 1.43
N GLY A 316 0.92 -5.21 1.21
CA GLY A 316 0.81 -6.61 0.81
C GLY A 316 0.21 -7.48 1.91
N ALA A 317 0.54 -7.22 3.18
CA ALA A 317 0.05 -8.03 4.29
C ALA A 317 -1.29 -7.58 4.88
N ALA A 318 -1.77 -6.38 4.55
CA ALA A 318 -2.93 -5.76 5.19
C ALA A 318 -4.21 -6.62 5.13
N SER A 319 -4.48 -7.29 4.00
CA SER A 319 -5.64 -8.17 3.88
C SER A 319 -5.62 -9.33 4.88
N LEU A 320 -4.47 -9.99 5.03
CA LEU A 320 -4.33 -11.08 6.01
C LEU A 320 -4.33 -10.52 7.44
N ALA A 321 -3.77 -9.34 7.67
CA ALA A 321 -3.81 -8.67 8.97
C ALA A 321 -5.26 -8.47 9.46
N ALA A 322 -6.17 -8.06 8.58
CA ALA A 322 -7.58 -7.87 8.94
C ALA A 322 -8.25 -9.18 9.38
N VAL A 323 -7.90 -10.29 8.71
CA VAL A 323 -8.39 -11.63 9.05
C VAL A 323 -7.80 -12.12 10.38
N LEU A 324 -6.49 -11.99 10.58
CA LEU A 324 -5.81 -12.41 11.81
C LEU A 324 -6.23 -11.59 13.03
N ALA A 325 -6.49 -10.30 12.84
CA ALA A 325 -6.98 -9.40 13.89
C ALA A 325 -8.50 -9.50 14.11
N ASN A 326 -9.17 -10.46 13.48
CA ASN A 326 -10.61 -10.71 13.60
C ASN A 326 -11.47 -9.45 13.30
N LYS A 327 -11.00 -8.59 12.39
CA LYS A 327 -11.79 -7.46 11.88
C LYS A 327 -12.89 -7.91 10.92
N VAL A 328 -12.70 -9.10 10.34
CA VAL A 328 -13.65 -9.78 9.46
C VAL A 328 -13.91 -11.18 10.02
N ASN A 329 -15.19 -11.52 10.26
CA ASN A 329 -15.54 -12.85 10.73
C ASN A 329 -15.51 -13.87 9.60
N VAL A 330 -14.39 -14.57 9.47
CA VAL A 330 -14.12 -15.57 8.41
C VAL A 330 -14.47 -17.01 8.81
N LYS A 331 -15.11 -17.22 9.97
CA LYS A 331 -15.35 -18.56 10.49
C LYS A 331 -16.21 -19.38 9.53
N ASN A 332 -15.73 -20.56 9.13
CA ASN A 332 -16.34 -21.44 8.13
C ASN A 332 -16.57 -20.78 6.75
N LYS A 333 -15.80 -19.73 6.41
CA LYS A 333 -15.89 -19.00 5.14
C LYS A 333 -14.68 -19.22 4.27
N LYS A 334 -14.89 -19.39 2.96
CA LYS A 334 -13.84 -19.38 1.94
C LYS A 334 -13.41 -17.94 1.68
N THR A 335 -12.23 -17.58 2.16
CA THR A 335 -11.75 -16.20 2.16
C THR A 335 -10.44 -16.09 1.39
N VAL A 336 -10.42 -15.23 0.38
CA VAL A 336 -9.20 -14.90 -0.37
C VAL A 336 -8.59 -13.62 0.19
N CYS A 337 -7.33 -13.67 0.59
CA CYS A 337 -6.54 -12.50 0.99
C CYS A 337 -5.60 -12.13 -0.16
N ILE A 338 -5.68 -10.88 -0.64
CA ILE A 338 -4.76 -10.40 -1.67
C ILE A 338 -3.42 -9.99 -1.04
N LEU A 339 -2.34 -10.67 -1.41
CA LEU A 339 -0.98 -10.27 -1.07
C LEU A 339 -0.45 -9.29 -2.11
N SER A 340 -0.88 -8.03 -2.02
CA SER A 340 -0.77 -7.05 -3.12
C SER A 340 0.66 -6.73 -3.58
N GLY A 341 1.68 -6.90 -2.74
CA GLY A 341 3.06 -6.63 -3.11
C GLY A 341 4.11 -7.07 -2.09
N GLY A 342 5.36 -7.15 -2.54
CA GLY A 342 6.51 -7.66 -1.80
C GLY A 342 7.70 -6.70 -1.74
N ASN A 343 7.55 -5.46 -2.22
CA ASN A 343 8.66 -4.50 -2.34
C ASN A 343 8.93 -3.78 -1.01
N ILE A 344 9.48 -4.50 -0.03
CA ILE A 344 9.87 -3.96 1.27
C ILE A 344 11.39 -3.75 1.33
N ASP A 345 11.79 -2.56 1.79
CA ASP A 345 13.20 -2.26 2.10
C ASP A 345 13.68 -3.10 3.29
N LEU A 346 14.91 -3.62 3.24
CA LEU A 346 15.44 -4.55 4.25
C LEU A 346 15.53 -3.92 5.66
N LEU A 347 15.82 -2.62 5.77
CA LEU A 347 15.85 -1.93 7.07
C LEU A 347 14.43 -1.71 7.61
N THR A 348 13.47 -1.51 6.72
CA THR A 348 12.05 -1.49 7.10
C THR A 348 11.59 -2.87 7.54
N LEU A 349 11.98 -3.93 6.82
CA LEU A 349 11.68 -5.30 7.19
C LEU A 349 12.26 -5.66 8.56
N ASP A 350 13.51 -5.30 8.85
CA ASP A 350 14.13 -5.54 10.16
C ASP A 350 13.33 -4.92 11.31
N ARG A 351 12.92 -3.65 11.16
CA ARG A 351 12.06 -2.97 12.15
C ARG A 351 10.68 -3.61 12.27
N VAL A 352 10.10 -4.04 11.16
CA VAL A 352 8.80 -4.75 11.13
C VAL A 352 8.90 -6.11 11.81
N LEU A 353 10.01 -6.84 11.63
CA LEU A 353 10.25 -8.12 12.30
C LEU A 353 10.33 -7.94 13.81
N ASP A 354 11.07 -6.94 14.30
CA ASP A 354 11.12 -6.63 15.73
C ASP A 354 9.73 -6.33 16.30
N ARG A 355 8.98 -5.45 15.63
CA ARG A 355 7.62 -5.07 16.02
C ARG A 355 6.66 -6.27 16.00
N GLY A 356 6.67 -7.06 14.93
CA GLY A 356 5.81 -8.24 14.80
C GLY A 356 6.15 -9.34 15.81
N LEU A 357 7.43 -9.57 16.12
CA LEU A 357 7.86 -10.49 17.18
C LEU A 357 7.42 -10.00 18.57
N LYS A 358 7.43 -8.69 18.83
CA LYS A 358 6.87 -8.12 20.08
C LYS A 358 5.37 -8.39 20.18
N THR A 359 4.60 -8.15 19.11
CA THR A 359 3.15 -8.40 19.03
C THR A 359 2.79 -9.89 19.12
N ALA A 360 3.69 -10.78 18.73
CA ALA A 360 3.51 -12.23 18.89
C ALA A 360 3.89 -12.74 20.30
N GLY A 361 4.32 -11.87 21.21
CA GLY A 361 4.82 -12.26 22.53
C GLY A 361 6.15 -13.02 22.46
N ARG A 362 6.93 -12.84 21.39
CA ARG A 362 8.23 -13.48 21.16
C ARG A 362 9.44 -12.60 21.45
N ARG A 363 9.21 -11.31 21.67
CA ARG A 363 10.18 -10.39 22.28
C ARG A 363 9.59 -9.75 23.53
N LEU A 364 10.36 -9.79 24.61
CA LEU A 364 10.06 -9.14 25.87
C LEU A 364 11.18 -8.15 26.17
N LYS A 365 10.82 -6.88 26.31
CA LYS A 365 11.72 -5.85 26.80
C LYS A 365 11.30 -5.46 28.21
N ILE A 366 12.21 -5.60 29.17
CA ILE A 366 11.98 -5.21 30.56
C ILE A 366 13.08 -4.28 31.04
N ARG A 367 12.71 -3.36 31.90
CA ARG A 367 13.61 -2.55 32.71
C ARG A 367 13.48 -2.97 34.16
N VAL A 368 14.60 -3.19 34.83
CA VAL A 368 14.69 -3.58 36.23
C VAL A 368 15.72 -2.72 36.94
N VAL A 369 15.42 -2.35 38.18
CA VAL A 369 16.37 -1.63 39.03
C VAL A 369 16.94 -2.61 40.04
N LEU A 370 18.25 -2.84 39.97
CA LEU A 370 18.96 -3.77 40.85
C LEU A 370 19.78 -3.00 41.88
N LYS A 371 20.06 -3.64 43.02
CA LYS A 371 21.09 -3.13 43.94
C LYS A 371 22.46 -3.30 43.28
N ASP A 372 23.32 -2.30 43.36
CA ASP A 372 24.67 -2.36 42.82
C ASP A 372 25.60 -3.16 43.74
N LYS A 373 25.42 -4.49 43.72
CA LYS A 373 26.22 -5.46 44.48
C LYS A 373 26.65 -6.61 43.58
N PRO A 374 27.84 -7.20 43.82
CA PRO A 374 28.28 -8.40 43.11
C PRO A 374 27.21 -9.50 43.11
N GLY A 375 26.97 -10.10 41.94
CA GLY A 375 26.05 -11.24 41.77
C GLY A 375 24.58 -10.88 41.52
N GLN A 376 24.14 -9.62 41.68
CA GLN A 376 22.72 -9.27 41.48
C GLN A 376 22.25 -9.46 40.03
N LEU A 377 23.05 -9.00 39.05
CA LEU A 377 22.76 -9.23 37.64
C LEU A 377 22.75 -10.73 37.31
N ARG A 378 23.72 -11.50 37.83
CA ARG A 378 23.76 -12.95 37.65
C ARG A 378 22.47 -13.61 38.15
N ASN A 379 22.02 -13.26 39.35
CA ASN A 379 20.78 -13.81 39.91
C ASN A 379 19.57 -13.53 39.02
N LEU A 380 19.46 -12.31 38.48
CA LEU A 380 18.39 -11.95 37.53
C LEU A 380 18.45 -12.82 36.26
N LEU A 381 19.63 -12.96 35.66
CA LEU A 381 19.82 -13.77 34.46
C LEU A 381 19.51 -15.25 34.73
N ASP A 382 19.90 -15.78 35.89
CA ASP A 382 19.59 -17.16 36.30
C ASP A 382 18.07 -17.40 36.44
N ILE A 383 17.31 -16.42 36.93
CA ILE A 383 15.84 -16.49 37.01
C ILE A 383 15.22 -16.60 35.62
N ILE A 384 15.65 -15.73 34.70
CA ILE A 384 15.14 -15.69 33.32
C ILE A 384 15.51 -16.98 32.58
N ALA A 385 16.76 -17.44 32.71
CA ALA A 385 17.25 -18.66 32.09
C ALA A 385 16.48 -19.90 32.57
N LYS A 386 16.15 -19.99 33.87
CA LYS A 386 15.31 -21.08 34.42
C LYS A 386 13.90 -21.13 33.85
N LYS A 387 13.40 -20.02 33.33
CA LYS A 387 12.13 -19.93 32.61
C LYS A 387 12.27 -20.06 31.10
N GLY A 388 13.47 -20.36 30.61
CA GLY A 388 13.77 -20.56 29.19
C GLY A 388 13.79 -19.27 28.36
N GLY A 389 13.93 -18.10 28.99
CA GLY A 389 14.12 -16.85 28.26
C GLY A 389 15.56 -16.73 27.75
N ASN A 390 15.72 -16.43 26.46
CA ASN A 390 17.04 -16.22 25.85
C ASN A 390 17.37 -14.73 25.82
N ILE A 391 18.52 -14.34 26.39
CA ILE A 391 18.89 -12.93 26.51
C ILE A 391 19.56 -12.47 25.21
N LEU A 392 18.94 -11.53 24.51
CA LEU A 392 19.47 -10.97 23.27
C LEU A 392 20.44 -9.81 23.53
N SER A 393 20.10 -8.96 24.51
CA SER A 393 20.97 -7.86 24.90
C SER A 393 20.73 -7.46 26.35
N ILE A 394 21.77 -6.90 26.96
CA ILE A 394 21.76 -6.33 28.30
C ILE A 394 22.35 -4.93 28.19
N ASP A 395 21.61 -3.93 28.64
CA ASP A 395 22.14 -2.60 28.91
C ASP A 395 22.15 -2.40 30.42
N HIS A 396 23.29 -2.01 30.99
CA HIS A 396 23.50 -1.90 32.43
C HIS A 396 24.15 -0.56 32.75
N ASP A 397 23.33 0.36 33.23
CA ASP A 397 23.72 1.74 33.50
C ASP A 397 23.78 2.00 35.00
N ARG A 398 24.96 2.41 35.45
CA ARG A 398 25.26 2.82 36.85
C ARG A 398 25.36 4.34 37.01
N THR A 399 25.30 5.06 35.90
CA THR A 399 25.50 6.52 35.81
C THR A 399 24.20 7.28 35.65
N ASN A 400 23.07 6.58 35.51
CA ASN A 400 21.75 7.20 35.43
C ASN A 400 21.44 8.04 36.68
N THR A 401 21.38 9.36 36.51
CA THR A 401 21.18 10.31 37.62
C THR A 401 19.77 10.26 38.22
N ASN A 402 18.84 9.54 37.59
CA ASN A 402 17.46 9.39 38.04
C ASN A 402 17.25 8.21 39.02
N ILE A 403 18.29 7.43 39.32
CA ILE A 403 18.24 6.34 40.32
C ILE A 403 19.13 6.67 41.52
N SER A 404 18.72 6.21 42.70
CA SER A 404 19.49 6.43 43.92
C SER A 404 20.88 5.80 43.85
N LEU A 405 21.87 6.45 44.48
CA LEU A 405 23.23 5.94 44.62
C LEU A 405 23.21 4.50 45.18
N GLY A 406 23.99 3.61 44.56
CA GLY A 406 24.05 2.19 44.94
C GLY A 406 22.98 1.31 44.30
N LEU A 407 22.23 1.84 43.33
CA LEU A 407 21.37 1.07 42.42
C LEU A 407 21.96 1.08 41.01
N ALA A 408 21.54 0.11 40.20
CA ALA A 408 21.88 0.03 38.79
C ALA A 408 20.62 -0.23 37.96
N ASP A 409 20.52 0.47 36.82
CA ASP A 409 19.45 0.32 35.86
C ASP A 409 19.83 -0.75 34.85
N VAL A 410 18.97 -1.75 34.67
CA VAL A 410 19.22 -2.83 33.71
C VAL A 410 18.05 -2.93 32.76
N THR A 411 18.32 -2.79 31.47
CA THR A 411 17.36 -3.07 30.40
C THR A 411 17.73 -4.38 29.71
N LEU A 412 16.78 -5.31 29.68
CA LEU A 412 16.94 -6.62 29.04
C LEU A 412 16.02 -6.72 27.83
N ASN A 413 16.58 -7.14 26.71
CA ASN A 413 15.82 -7.67 25.58
C ASN A 413 15.90 -9.19 25.62
N ILE A 414 14.74 -9.83 25.70
CA ILE A 414 14.61 -11.27 25.94
C ILE A 414 13.78 -11.86 24.79
N GLU A 415 14.30 -12.88 24.15
CA GLU A 415 13.53 -13.73 23.24
C GLU A 415 12.70 -14.72 24.05
N THR A 416 11.43 -14.80 23.70
CA THR A 416 10.43 -15.65 24.35
C THR A 416 9.66 -16.47 23.32
N LEU A 417 9.02 -17.54 23.78
CA LEU A 417 8.19 -18.43 22.97
C LEU A 417 6.83 -17.81 22.68
N ASN A 418 6.21 -17.20 23.70
CA ASN A 418 4.87 -16.62 23.65
C ASN A 418 4.60 -15.77 24.91
N TYR A 419 3.42 -15.14 24.96
CA TYR A 419 2.98 -14.35 26.11
C TYR A 419 2.91 -15.13 27.43
N ALA A 420 2.55 -16.41 27.42
CA ALA A 420 2.50 -17.21 28.64
C ALA A 420 3.89 -17.34 29.29
N GLN A 421 4.93 -17.61 28.49
CA GLN A 421 6.30 -17.60 28.98
C GLN A 421 6.74 -16.21 29.47
N GLN A 422 6.33 -15.13 28.78
CA GLN A 422 6.61 -13.77 29.24
C GLN A 422 6.05 -13.54 30.65
N GLU A 423 4.81 -13.94 30.90
CA GLU A 423 4.19 -13.84 32.23
C GLU A 423 4.91 -14.69 33.27
N GLU A 424 5.33 -15.91 32.92
CA GLU A 424 6.11 -16.75 33.82
C GLU A 424 7.46 -16.13 34.20
N ILE A 425 8.14 -15.51 33.24
CA ILE A 425 9.40 -14.77 33.47
C ILE A 425 9.14 -13.57 34.39
N ILE A 426 8.15 -12.74 34.06
CA ILE A 426 7.78 -11.54 34.83
C ILE A 426 7.46 -11.92 36.29
N LYS A 427 6.57 -12.89 36.49
CA LYS A 427 6.19 -13.37 37.84
C LYS A 427 7.39 -13.94 38.60
N ALA A 428 8.29 -14.66 37.93
CA ALA A 428 9.48 -15.21 38.57
C ALA A 428 10.46 -14.12 39.06
N VAL A 429 10.59 -13.02 38.32
CA VAL A 429 11.40 -11.86 38.72
C VAL A 429 10.73 -11.10 39.87
N GLU A 430 9.42 -10.85 39.78
CA GLU A 430 8.65 -10.16 40.85
C GLU A 430 8.65 -10.94 42.17
N ASN A 431 8.54 -12.28 42.12
CA ASN A 431 8.58 -13.14 43.31
C ASN A 431 9.93 -13.10 44.06
N GLN A 432 10.99 -12.59 43.43
CA GLN A 432 12.29 -12.36 44.06
C GLN A 432 12.42 -10.95 44.64
N GLY A 433 11.34 -10.16 44.63
CA GLY A 433 11.31 -8.79 45.12
C GLY A 433 12.05 -7.81 44.22
N ILE A 434 12.26 -8.15 42.94
CA ILE A 434 12.89 -7.29 41.95
C ILE A 434 11.78 -6.54 41.20
N PRO A 435 11.64 -5.21 41.39
CA PRO A 435 10.66 -4.43 40.64
C PRO A 435 11.04 -4.41 39.15
N LEU A 436 10.05 -4.63 38.30
CA LEU A 436 10.24 -4.60 36.84
C LEU A 436 9.18 -3.74 36.17
N GLN A 437 9.57 -3.14 35.05
CA GLN A 437 8.69 -2.44 34.13
C GLN A 437 8.80 -3.11 32.76
N LYS A 438 7.68 -3.52 32.18
CA LYS A 438 7.61 -3.94 30.78
C LYS A 438 7.63 -2.71 29.87
N LEU A 439 8.46 -2.74 28.83
CA LEU A 439 8.65 -1.64 27.86
C LEU A 439 8.00 -1.93 26.50
#